data_AF-A0A933B397-F1
#
_entry.id   AF-A0A933B397-F1
#
_cell.length_a   1.000
_cell.length_b   1.000
_cell.length_c   1.000
_cell.angle_alpha   90.00
_cell.angle_beta   90.00
_cell.angle_gamma   90.00
#
_symmetry.space_group_name_H-M   'P 1'
#
loop_
_entity.id
_entity.type
_entity.pdbx_description
1 polymer ?
#
loop_
_entity_poly.entity_id
_entity_poly.type
_entity_poly.pdbx_seq_one_letter_code
_entity_poly.pdbx_strand_id
1 'polypeptide(L)' 'MRCDTCKQESPVVMRIVIAKGYNRSLARPLFNCPGCFEKKEDTKRVERNPGGKTGA' A
#
# COMPACT_ATOMS: atom_id res chain seq x y z
N MET A 1 8.72 -2.37 15.54
CA MET A 1 7.71 -3.26 14.92
C MET A 1 8.22 -3.73 13.56
N ARG A 2 7.85 -4.92 13.09
CA ARG A 2 8.38 -5.47 11.82
C ARG A 2 7.44 -5.19 10.65
N CYS A 3 7.96 -4.67 9.55
CA CYS A 3 7.20 -4.45 8.31
C CYS A 3 6.84 -5.79 7.65
N ASP A 4 5.57 -5.98 7.28
CA ASP A 4 5.10 -7.20 6.60
C ASP A 4 5.63 -7.31 5.17
N THR A 5 6.01 -6.20 4.54
CA THR A 5 6.49 -6.18 3.14
C THR A 5 8.00 -6.35 3.04
N CYS A 6 8.81 -5.45 3.62
CA CYS A 6 10.27 -5.52 3.51
C CYS A 6 10.95 -6.28 4.66
N LYS A 7 10.18 -6.75 5.65
CA LYS A 7 10.67 -7.50 6.82
C LYS A 7 11.67 -6.79 7.73
N GLN A 8 11.95 -5.50 7.49
CA GLN A 8 12.79 -4.66 8.34
C GLN A 8 12.03 -4.19 9.58
N GLU A 9 12.78 -3.90 10.63
CA GLU A 9 12.25 -3.20 11.80
C GLU A 9 12.01 -1.73 11.49
N SER A 10 10.92 -1.20 12.01
CA SER A 10 10.56 0.19 11.90
C SER A 10 9.94 0.67 13.22
N PRO A 11 10.25 1.91 13.66
CA PRO A 11 9.60 2.51 14.83
C PRO A 11 8.12 2.79 14.57
N VAL A 12 7.71 2.93 13.30
CA VAL A 12 6.35 3.25 12.89
C VAL A 12 5.90 2.28 11.80
N VAL A 13 4.64 1.83 11.86
CA VAL A 13 4.02 1.05 10.80
C VAL A 13 2.68 1.68 10.40
N MET A 14 2.39 1.67 9.10
CA MET A 14 1.15 2.15 8.49
C MET A 14 0.33 0.96 7.98
N ARG A 15 -0.99 1.01 8.18
CA ARG A 15 -1.91 -0.06 7.76
C ARG A 15 -2.33 0.14 6.31
N ILE A 16 -2.22 -0.91 5.50
CA ILE A 16 -2.67 -0.88 4.10
C ILE A 16 -3.95 -1.69 3.92
N VAL A 17 -4.91 -1.13 3.18
CA VAL A 17 -6.07 -1.87 2.66
C VAL A 17 -5.79 -2.23 1.21
N ILE A 18 -5.60 -3.51 0.90
CA ILE A 18 -5.27 -3.96 -0.46
C ILE A 18 -6.58 -4.21 -1.24
N ALA A 19 -6.66 -3.72 -2.48
CA ALA A 19 -7.73 -3.91 -3.49
C ALA A 19 -9.15 -3.36 -3.23
N LYS A 20 -9.79 -2.90 -4.32
CA LYS A 20 -11.24 -2.63 -4.39
C LYS A 20 -11.97 -3.98 -4.35
N GLY A 21 -12.90 -4.16 -3.40
CA GLY A 21 -13.63 -5.43 -3.21
C GLY A 21 -13.04 -6.36 -2.15
N TYR A 22 -11.92 -5.99 -1.52
CA TYR A 22 -11.36 -6.77 -0.42
C TYR A 22 -12.24 -6.67 0.83
N ASN A 23 -12.81 -7.81 1.25
CA ASN A 23 -13.69 -7.87 2.40
C ASN A 23 -12.90 -7.58 3.69
N ARG A 24 -13.07 -6.38 4.23
CA ARG A 24 -12.37 -5.87 5.42
C ARG A 24 -12.55 -6.74 6.66
N SER A 25 -13.64 -7.50 6.73
CA SER A 25 -13.94 -8.37 7.87
C SER A 25 -13.16 -9.68 7.85
N LEU A 26 -12.67 -10.12 6.68
CA LEU A 26 -11.89 -11.36 6.50
C LEU A 26 -10.39 -11.07 6.29
N ALA A 27 -10.05 -9.80 6.14
CA ALA A 27 -8.70 -9.32 5.83
C ALA A 27 -7.80 -9.32 7.07
N ARG A 28 -6.71 -10.07 7.04
CA ARG A 28 -5.60 -9.86 7.98
C ARG A 28 -5.02 -8.46 7.75
N PRO A 29 -4.93 -7.59 8.77
CA PRO A 29 -4.29 -6.29 8.62
C PRO A 29 -2.81 -6.46 8.28
N LEU A 30 -2.35 -5.75 7.25
CA LEU A 30 -0.93 -5.68 6.89
C LEU A 30 -0.35 -4.37 7.39
N PHE A 31 0.79 -4.49 8.07
CA PHE A 31 1.52 -3.38 8.67
C PHE A 31 2.82 -3.14 7.90
N ASN A 32 2.89 -2.02 7.19
CA ASN A 32 4.04 -1.67 6.37
C ASN A 32 4.83 -0.51 6.98
N CYS A 33 6.14 -0.49 6.82
CA CYS A 33 6.92 0.73 7.10
C CYS A 33 6.49 1.88 6.16
N PRO A 34 6.78 3.14 6.51
CA PRO A 34 6.38 4.32 5.71
C PRO A 34 6.76 4.21 4.22
N GLY A 35 7.99 3.81 3.91
CA GLY A 35 8.44 3.67 2.52
C GLY A 35 7.72 2.57 1.72
N CYS A 36 7.33 1.47 2.37
CA CYS A 36 6.53 0.42 1.71
C CYS A 36 5.05 0.79 1.60
N PHE A 37 4.56 1.68 2.45
CA PHE A 37 3.22 2.24 2.37
C PHE A 37 3.10 3.18 1.17
N GLU A 38 4.01 4.16 1.06
CA GLU A 38 4.01 5.14 -0.02
C GLU A 38 4.10 4.49 -1.40
N LYS A 39 5.01 3.53 -1.60
CA LYS A 39 5.14 2.79 -2.87
C LYS A 39 3.84 2.12 -3.32
N LYS A 40 3.09 1.55 -2.37
CA LYS A 40 1.81 0.89 -2.67
C LYS A 40 0.67 1.87 -2.92
N GLU A 41 0.63 2.97 -2.18
CA GLU A 41 -0.36 4.03 -2.42
C GLU A 41 -0.09 4.76 -3.75
N ASP A 42 1.17 4.94 -4.14
CA ASP A 42 1.55 5.50 -5.43
C ASP A 42 1.11 4.60 -6.59
N THR A 43 1.32 3.28 -6.47
CA THR A 43 0.81 2.30 -7.45
C THR A 43 -0.73 2.39 -7.58
N LYS A 44 -1.46 2.56 -6.48
CA LYS A 44 -2.93 2.74 -6.53
C LYS A 44 -3.36 4.06 -7.18
N ARG A 45 -2.58 5.13 -7.02
CA ARG A 45 -2.87 6.41 -7.69
C ARG A 45 -2.77 6.26 -9.20
N VAL A 46 -1.77 5.52 -9.67
CA VAL A 46 -1.61 5.16 -11.10
C VAL A 46 -2.78 4.29 -11.57
N GLU A 47 -3.13 3.23 -10.85
CA GLU A 47 -4.22 2.32 -11.25
C GLU A 47 -5.62 2.97 -11.24
N ARG A 48 -5.86 3.97 -10.37
CA ARG A 48 -7.13 4.72 -10.36
C ARG A 48 -7.30 5.66 -11.55
N ASN A 49 -6.23 5.95 -12.31
CA ASN A 49 -6.27 6.78 -13.51
C ASN A 49 -5.69 6.02 -14.70
N PRO A 50 -6.46 5.15 -15.38
CA PRO A 50 -6.00 4.52 -16.62
C PRO A 50 -5.88 5.49 -17.81
N GLY A 51 -5.99 6.81 -17.58
CA GLY A 51 -6.04 7.85 -18.63
C GLY A 51 -4.94 8.92 -18.58
N GLY A 52 -3.92 8.80 -17.72
CA GLY A 52 -2.80 9.74 -17.69
C GLY A 52 -1.77 9.45 -18.78
N LYS A 53 -2.11 9.72 -20.05
CA LYS A 53 -1.09 9.88 -21.10
C LYS A 53 -0.08 10.92 -20.62
N THR A 54 1.16 10.51 -20.37
CA THR A 54 2.30 11.43 -20.36
C THR A 54 2.42 11.99 -21.77
N GLY A 55 1.87 13.18 -21.96
CA GLY A 55 2.07 13.99 -23.16
C GLY A 55 3.14 15.04 -22.86
N ALA A 56 4.17 15.03 -23.71
CA ALA A 56 5.32 15.93 -23.83
C ALA A 56 6.43 15.76 -22.79
#